data_AF-A0A2C9UF23-F1
#
_entry.id   AF-A0A2C9UF23-F1
#
_cell.length_a   1.000
_cell.length_b   1.000
_cell.length_c   1.000
_cell.angle_alpha   90.00
_cell.angle_beta   90.00
_cell.angle_gamma   90.00
#
_symmetry.space_group_name_H-M   'P 1'
#
loop_
_entity.id
_entity.type
_entity.pdbx_description
1 polymer ?
#
loop_
_entity_poly.entity_id
_entity_poly.type
_entity_poly.pdbx_seq_one_letter_code
_entity_poly.pdbx_strand_id
1 'polypeptide(L)' 'MKQYRATKEEAVQEFKKWVVSAWKDINEECLYPTSVPMHVLTRILNLSRVMDVVYKNEDGYTHAGVLKDFVSSLLVDPV' A
#
# COMPACT_ATOMS: atom_id res chain seq x y z
N MET A 1 4.87 -20.02 1.98
CA MET A 1 5.02 -21.26 2.78
C MET A 1 5.18 -22.48 1.87
N LYS A 2 4.10 -23.16 1.47
CA LYS A 2 4.11 -24.51 0.85
C LYS A 2 5.01 -24.68 -0.37
N GLN A 3 5.00 -23.72 -1.30
CA GLN A 3 5.78 -23.78 -2.54
C GLN A 3 7.29 -23.87 -2.28
N TYR A 4 7.80 -23.13 -1.29
CA TYR A 4 9.23 -23.03 -0.98
C TYR A 4 9.60 -23.73 0.34
N ARG A 5 8.63 -24.41 0.98
CA ARG A 5 8.74 -24.99 2.34
C ARG A 5 9.32 -24.00 3.38
N ALA A 6 9.06 -22.71 3.20
CA ALA A 6 9.51 -21.65 4.08
C ALA A 6 8.60 -21.48 5.31
N THR A 7 9.14 -20.90 6.37
CA THR A 7 8.43 -20.42 7.56
C THR A 7 7.64 -19.13 7.29
N LYS A 8 6.73 -18.76 8.21
CA LYS A 8 5.84 -17.61 8.02
C LYS A 8 6.67 -16.32 8.03
N GLU A 9 7.64 -16.29 8.93
CA GLU A 9 8.55 -15.18 9.15
C GLU A 9 9.42 -14.96 7.91
N GLU A 10 10.01 -16.02 7.34
CA GLU A 10 10.77 -15.94 6.08
C GLU A 10 9.90 -15.42 4.92
N ALA A 11 8.68 -15.94 4.79
CA ALA A 11 7.75 -15.48 3.75
C ALA A 11 7.40 -13.99 3.92
N VAL A 12 7.12 -13.54 5.15
CA VAL A 12 6.82 -12.13 5.43
C VAL A 12 8.01 -11.23 5.12
N GLN A 13 9.23 -11.62 5.48
CA GLN A 13 10.43 -10.84 5.17
C GLN A 13 10.66 -10.74 3.66
N GLU A 14 10.42 -11.81 2.92
CA GLU A 14 10.58 -11.79 1.47
C GLU A 14 9.52 -10.89 0.80
N PHE A 15 8.26 -10.96 1.23
CA PHE A 15 7.21 -10.05 0.73
C PHE A 15 7.52 -8.59 1.03
N LYS A 16 8.11 -8.27 2.19
CA LYS A 16 8.55 -6.89 2.49
C LYS A 16 9.59 -6.39 1.48
N LYS A 17 10.54 -7.24 1.08
CA LYS A 17 11.52 -6.87 0.02
C LYS A 17 10.83 -6.64 -1.31
N TRP A 18 9.85 -7.47 -1.67
CA TRP A 18 9.10 -7.32 -2.92
C TRP A 18 8.29 -6.02 -2.93
N VAL A 19 7.66 -5.65 -1.81
CA VAL A 19 6.96 -4.36 -1.69
C VAL A 19 7.94 -3.20 -1.88
N VAL A 20 9.13 -3.25 -1.26
CA VAL A 20 10.16 -2.21 -1.46
C VAL A 20 10.64 -2.15 -2.90
N SER A 21 10.80 -3.29 -3.57
CA SER A 21 11.16 -3.34 -5.00
C SER A 21 10.05 -2.72 -5.86
N ALA A 22 8.80 -3.11 -5.64
CA ALA A 22 7.66 -2.58 -6.39
C ALA A 22 7.51 -1.06 -6.24
N TRP A 23 7.83 -0.51 -5.06
CA TRP A 23 7.89 0.94 -4.88
C TRP A 23 8.99 1.61 -5.71
N LYS A 24 10.14 0.97 -5.89
CA LYS A 24 11.22 1.49 -6.77
C LYS A 24 10.77 1.47 -8.23
N ASP A 25 10.16 0.37 -8.66
CA ASP A 25 9.66 0.23 -10.04
C ASP A 25 8.61 1.32 -10.34
N ILE A 26 7.64 1.51 -9.44
CA ILE A 26 6.63 2.59 -9.57
C ILE A 26 7.30 3.97 -9.68
N ASN A 27 8.30 4.24 -8.83
CA ASN A 27 8.98 5.53 -8.84
C ASN A 27 9.74 5.76 -10.14
N GLU A 28 10.48 4.76 -10.63
CA GLU A 28 11.23 4.83 -11.87
C GLU A 28 10.32 5.05 -13.09
N GLU A 29 9.24 4.28 -13.20
CA GLU A 29 8.28 4.38 -14.31
C GLU A 29 7.54 5.73 -14.32
N CYS A 30 7.37 6.36 -13.15
CA CYS A 30 6.74 7.68 -13.04
C CYS A 30 7.70 8.85 -13.30
N LEU A 31 9.00 8.62 -13.55
CA LEU A 31 9.97 9.70 -13.83
C LEU A 31 9.79 10.33 -15.21
N TYR A 32 9.30 9.56 -16.18
CA TYR A 32 9.21 9.97 -17.58
C TYR A 32 7.76 9.95 -18.08
N PRO A 33 7.45 10.69 -19.17
CA PRO A 33 6.14 10.60 -19.80
C PRO A 33 5.82 9.16 -20.20
N THR A 34 4.65 8.67 -19.79
CA THR A 34 4.16 7.35 -20.19
C THR A 34 3.06 7.50 -21.25
N SER A 35 2.66 6.38 -21.87
CA SER A 35 1.52 6.35 -22.79
C SER A 35 0.18 6.63 -22.10
N VAL A 36 0.12 6.49 -20.77
CA VAL A 36 -1.08 6.71 -19.95
C VAL A 36 -0.97 8.07 -19.27
N PRO A 37 -2.01 8.91 -19.31
CA PRO A 37 -1.96 10.20 -18.63
C PRO A 37 -1.66 10.07 -17.12
N MET A 38 -0.75 10.93 -16.61
CA MET A 38 -0.31 10.87 -15.21
C MET A 38 -1.45 10.99 -14.19
N HIS A 39 -2.53 11.70 -14.50
CA HIS A 39 -3.68 11.79 -13.61
C HIS A 39 -4.39 10.44 -13.39
N VAL A 40 -4.38 9.55 -14.40
CA VAL A 40 -4.91 8.18 -14.29
C VAL A 40 -3.96 7.34 -13.43
N LEU A 41 -2.65 7.39 -13.71
CA LEU A 41 -1.64 6.66 -12.93
C LEU A 41 -1.62 7.10 -11.46
N THR A 42 -1.86 8.38 -11.19
CA THR A 42 -1.95 8.93 -9.83
C THR A 42 -3.08 8.29 -9.02
N ARG A 43 -4.19 7.89 -9.66
CA ARG A 43 -5.28 7.16 -8.96
C ARG A 43 -4.81 5.80 -8.47
N ILE A 44 -4.08 5.06 -9.32
CA ILE A 44 -3.53 3.75 -8.98
C ILE A 44 -2.43 3.88 -7.91
N LEU A 45 -1.54 4.86 -8.06
CA LEU A 45 -0.51 5.18 -7.08
C LEU A 45 -1.12 5.48 -5.70
N ASN A 46 -2.16 6.31 -5.66
CA ASN A 46 -2.85 6.63 -4.41
C ASN A 46 -3.58 5.42 -3.82
N LEU A 47 -4.13 4.52 -4.65
CA LEU A 47 -4.69 3.26 -4.15
C LEU A 47 -3.62 2.40 -3.48
N SER A 48 -2.44 2.25 -4.09
CA SER A 48 -1.31 1.53 -3.50
C SER A 48 -0.86 2.15 -2.17
N ARG A 49 -0.84 3.49 -2.07
CA ARG A 49 -0.53 4.20 -0.82
C ARG A 49 -1.56 3.91 0.27
N VAL A 50 -2.85 3.93 -0.08
CA VAL A 50 -3.92 3.59 0.87
C VAL A 50 -3.75 2.17 1.40
N MET A 51 -3.39 1.20 0.55
CA MET A 51 -3.14 -0.17 0.99
C MET A 51 -1.99 -0.27 2.01
N ASP A 52 -0.89 0.49 1.84
CA ASP A 52 0.21 0.51 2.84
C ASP A 52 -0.24 1.08 4.19
N VAL A 53 -1.13 2.08 4.18
CA VAL A 53 -1.68 2.68 5.41
C VAL A 53 -2.68 1.75 6.10
N VAL A 54 -3.66 1.26 5.34
CA VAL A 54 -4.78 0.45 5.84
C VAL A 54 -4.30 -0.85 6.47
N TYR A 55 -3.24 -1.46 5.91
CA TYR A 55 -2.72 -2.76 6.34
C TYR A 55 -1.38 -2.68 7.06
N LYS A 56 -0.99 -1.50 7.58
CA LYS A 56 0.35 -1.27 8.13
C LYS A 56 0.70 -2.21 9.29
N ASN A 57 -0.26 -2.42 10.18
CA ASN A 57 -0.10 -3.19 11.42
C ASN A 57 -0.99 -4.43 11.43
N GLU A 58 -2.26 -4.26 11.09
CA GLU A 58 -3.29 -5.30 11.05
C GLU A 58 -4.32 -4.98 9.96
N ASP A 59 -5.39 -5.77 9.86
CA ASP A 59 -6.47 -5.51 8.90
C ASP A 59 -7.35 -4.34 9.35
N GLY A 60 -6.91 -3.11 9.03
CA GLY A 60 -7.66 -1.91 9.36
C GLY A 60 -8.87 -1.65 8.48
N TYR A 61 -9.05 -2.38 7.37
CA TYR A 61 -10.19 -2.20 6.48
C TYR A 61 -11.46 -2.82 7.07
N THR A 62 -11.36 -4.07 7.51
CA THR A 62 -12.51 -4.77 8.10
C THR A 62 -12.65 -4.50 9.60
N HIS A 63 -11.54 -4.29 10.30
CA HIS A 63 -11.55 -3.92 11.72
C HIS A 63 -11.57 -2.40 11.87
N ALA A 64 -12.78 -1.83 11.82
CA ALA A 64 -13.02 -0.39 11.81
C ALA A 64 -12.32 0.39 12.94
N GLY A 65 -12.04 -0.24 14.08
CA GLY A 65 -11.34 0.40 15.21
C GLY A 65 -9.96 0.97 14.84
N VAL A 66 -9.27 0.40 13.85
CA VAL A 66 -7.91 0.79 13.48
C VAL A 66 -7.88 2.09 12.69
N LEU A 67 -8.87 2.32 11.82
CA LEU A 67 -8.93 3.48 10.93
C LEU A 67 -9.94 4.55 11.37
N LYS A 68 -10.76 4.26 12.38
CA LYS A 68 -11.85 5.16 12.82
C LYS A 68 -11.39 6.59 13.07
N ASP A 69 -10.25 6.76 13.74
CA ASP A 69 -9.75 8.09 14.09
C ASP A 69 -9.22 8.83 12.86
N PHE A 70 -8.54 8.13 11.95
CA PHE A 70 -8.10 8.70 10.67
C PHE A 70 -9.29 9.12 9.80
N VAL A 71 -10.34 8.30 9.75
CA VAL A 71 -11.56 8.59 8.97
C VAL A 71 -12.33 9.77 9.58
N SER A 72 -12.48 9.80 10.90
CA SER A 72 -13.14 10.91 11.60
C SER A 72 -12.40 12.22 11.36
N SER A 73 -11.09 12.23 11.55
CA SER A 73 -10.26 13.43 11.34
C SER A 73 -10.29 13.96 9.91
N LEU A 74 -10.51 13.10 8.91
CA LEU A 74 -10.50 13.51 7.50
C LEU A 74 -11.89 13.95 7.00
N LEU A 75 -12.96 13.31 7.48
CA LEU A 75 -14.30 13.43 6.88
C LEU A 75 -15.37 13.98 7.83
N VAL A 76 -15.10 14.02 9.13
CA VAL A 76 -16.09 14.40 10.16
C VAL A 76 -15.65 15.64 10.93
N ASP A 77 -14.41 15.64 11.41
CA ASP A 77 -13.90 16.70 12.26
C ASP A 77 -13.49 17.92 11.42
N PRO A 78 -13.84 19.14 11.84
CA PRO A 78 -13.37 20.36 11.18
C PRO A 78 -11.86 20.57 11.39
N VAL A 79 -11.23 21.29 10.46
CA VAL A 79 -9.81 21.71 10.52
C VAL A 79 -9.63 22.91 11.45
#